data_AF-A0A4Q5PIN6-F1
#
_entry.id   AF-A0A4Q5PIN6-F1
#
_cell.length_a   1.000
_cell.length_b   1.000
_cell.length_c   1.000
_cell.angle_alpha   90.00
_cell.angle_beta   90.00
_cell.angle_gamma   90.00
#
_symmetry.space_group_name_H-M   'P 1'
#
loop_
_entity.id
_entity.type
_entity.pdbx_description
1 polymer ?
#
loop_
_entity_poly.entity_id
_entity_poly.type
_entity_poly.pdbx_seq_one_letter_code
_entity_poly.pdbx_strand_id
1 'polypeptide(L)'
;MRSTRRQPPCGRKLPCRWPWQPEGGRDDPAWARLPTRRRHLEDHTVCPNFLEKQMSRLSLVSVSMALCGVLMLPQAASAQQPKKPSGSQQAKSAATDVEAFNQATDSPVLRTGSQGAAVARAQILLDRAWYSTGEIDGKFAANMQRMVRAYQSAHGLKVTGTVTAETWQSLRDDGAPLLTKYTVTDKDAAGPFEKTPADMDERAKLKALPYETLEEALAEKFHSGQGWLKSLNAGRKLEAGSEIIVPNVGSASTDAGKPPANAASIQIVKSRNVLYVLNAKKLPIAAFPISIGNEKNDPLPIGAMAIKNEVRNPSFTYNPALLKNAPKDAAKVDVAPGPNNPVGNIWLGLTKPHWGIHGTPNPTNVGHSETNGCIHLTNWDAERLSTLAKAGFKVDVSP
;
A
#
# COMPACT_ATOMS: atom_id res chain seq x y z
N MET A 1 61.61 -24.48 29.65
CA MET A 1 60.81 -23.23 29.58
C MET A 1 59.54 -23.51 28.78
N ARG A 2 58.38 -22.95 29.15
CA ARG A 2 57.13 -23.11 28.37
C ARG A 2 56.93 -21.91 27.43
N SER A 3 56.60 -22.15 26.17
CA SER A 3 56.20 -21.11 25.22
C SER A 3 54.72 -21.27 24.86
N THR A 4 53.88 -20.37 25.36
CA THR A 4 52.43 -20.36 25.10
C THR A 4 52.11 -19.33 24.01
N ARG A 5 51.79 -19.80 22.80
CA ARG A 5 51.22 -18.94 21.75
C ARG A 5 49.84 -18.46 22.22
N ARG A 6 49.72 -17.17 22.55
CA ARG A 6 48.42 -16.52 22.76
C ARG A 6 47.75 -16.33 21.40
N GLN A 7 46.47 -16.69 21.31
CA GLN A 7 45.62 -16.25 20.19
C GLN A 7 45.37 -14.73 20.32
N PRO A 8 45.22 -13.98 19.21
CA PRO A 8 44.68 -12.63 19.26
C PRO A 8 43.21 -12.68 19.71
N PRO A 9 42.72 -11.70 20.49
CA PRO A 9 41.33 -11.70 20.95
C PRO A 9 40.38 -11.47 19.77
N CYS A 10 39.28 -12.23 19.72
CA CYS A 10 38.23 -12.02 18.73
C CYS A 10 37.67 -10.59 18.84
N GLY A 11 37.89 -9.78 17.79
CA GLY A 11 37.34 -8.43 17.70
C GLY A 11 35.81 -8.49 17.78
N ARG A 12 35.24 -7.87 18.82
CA ARG A 12 33.79 -7.78 18.99
C ARG A 12 33.23 -6.90 17.87
N LYS A 13 32.64 -7.52 16.83
CA LYS A 13 31.80 -6.80 15.87
C LYS A 13 30.71 -6.09 16.66
N LEU A 14 30.72 -4.76 16.63
CA LEU A 14 29.68 -3.97 17.27
C LEU A 14 28.36 -4.21 16.51
N PRO A 15 27.29 -4.72 17.16
CA PRO A 15 25.99 -4.76 16.52
C PRO A 15 25.50 -3.32 16.33
N CYS A 16 24.84 -3.05 15.21
CA CYS A 16 24.22 -1.75 14.96
C CYS A 16 23.26 -1.42 16.10
N ARG A 17 23.61 -0.37 16.86
CA ARG A 17 22.74 0.19 17.87
C ARG A 17 21.87 1.26 17.23
N TRP A 18 20.61 1.27 17.60
CA TRP A 18 19.69 2.40 17.44
C TRP A 18 19.21 2.72 18.86
N PRO A 19 20.01 3.46 19.66
CA PRO A 19 19.82 3.62 21.11
C PRO A 19 18.70 4.62 21.42
N TRP A 20 17.65 4.61 20.62
CA TRP A 20 16.52 5.50 20.70
C TRP A 20 15.24 4.68 20.79
N GLN A 21 14.32 5.14 21.63
CA GLN A 21 12.95 4.68 21.69
C GLN A 21 12.11 5.92 21.43
N PRO A 22 11.22 5.93 20.42
CA PRO A 22 10.42 7.11 20.17
C PRO A 22 9.56 7.46 21.38
N GLU A 23 9.59 8.74 21.74
CA GLU A 23 8.62 9.35 22.63
C GLU A 23 7.48 9.91 21.77
N GLY A 24 6.23 9.69 22.18
CA GLY A 24 5.07 10.15 21.42
C GLY A 24 4.87 11.66 21.54
N GLY A 25 4.81 12.34 20.39
CA GLY A 25 4.28 13.69 20.33
C GLY A 25 2.85 13.72 20.90
N ARG A 26 2.58 14.61 21.85
CA ARG A 26 1.33 14.54 22.64
C ARG A 26 0.10 15.13 21.95
N ASP A 27 0.28 15.71 20.75
CA ASP A 27 -0.73 16.42 19.98
C ASP A 27 -0.69 16.00 18.50
N ASP A 28 -1.57 15.07 18.09
CA ASP A 28 -1.73 14.73 16.68
C ASP A 28 -2.23 15.96 15.88
N PRO A 29 -1.53 16.42 14.82
CA PRO A 29 -1.99 17.52 13.99
C PRO A 29 -3.31 17.16 13.28
N ALA A 30 -4.09 18.17 12.89
CA ALA A 30 -5.45 17.96 12.38
C ALA A 30 -5.54 17.00 11.18
N TRP A 31 -4.55 17.02 10.29
CA TRP A 31 -4.47 16.12 9.12
C TRP A 31 -4.40 14.63 9.54
N ALA A 32 -3.62 14.30 10.57
CA ALA A 32 -3.33 12.92 11.01
C ALA A 32 -4.53 12.18 11.66
N ARG A 33 -5.59 12.90 12.03
CA ARG A 33 -6.75 12.32 12.73
C ARG A 33 -7.77 11.73 11.75
N LEU A 34 -7.73 10.42 11.51
CA LEU A 34 -8.79 9.69 10.78
C LEU A 34 -10.13 9.69 11.57
N PRO A 35 -11.29 9.71 10.89
CA PRO A 35 -12.59 9.85 11.54
C PRO A 35 -13.10 8.54 12.16
N THR A 36 -12.60 8.17 13.34
CA THR A 36 -13.10 7.02 14.11
C THR A 36 -14.47 7.30 14.75
N ARG A 37 -15.54 7.37 13.93
CA ARG A 37 -16.92 7.32 14.45
C ARG A 37 -17.20 5.94 15.03
N ARG A 38 -17.08 5.81 16.36
CA ARG A 38 -17.85 4.80 17.08
C ARG A 38 -19.34 5.07 16.78
N ARG A 39 -20.03 4.09 16.22
CA ARG A 39 -21.50 4.00 16.31
C ARG A 39 -21.82 2.92 17.33
N HIS A 40 -22.84 3.17 18.16
CA HIS A 40 -23.46 2.08 18.90
C HIS A 40 -24.05 1.09 17.89
N LEU A 41 -23.94 -0.21 18.20
CA LEU A 41 -24.88 -1.18 17.65
C LEU A 41 -26.14 -1.05 18.49
N GLU A 42 -27.25 -0.74 17.84
CA GLU A 42 -28.59 -1.00 18.37
C GLU A 42 -29.09 -2.30 17.74
N ASP A 43 -29.75 -3.13 18.55
CA ASP A 43 -30.02 -4.53 18.23
C ASP A 43 -31.39 -4.72 17.57
N HIS A 44 -31.39 -5.19 16.33
CA HIS A 44 -32.62 -5.46 15.57
C HIS A 44 -32.55 -6.78 14.78
N THR A 45 -33.00 -7.85 15.44
CA THR A 45 -33.36 -9.12 14.81
C THR A 45 -34.49 -8.97 13.78
N VAL A 46 -34.23 -9.32 12.52
CA VAL A 46 -35.26 -9.69 11.53
C VAL A 46 -34.77 -10.87 10.68
N CYS A 47 -35.52 -11.96 10.66
CA CYS A 47 -35.48 -12.96 9.60
C CYS A 47 -36.68 -12.71 8.66
N PRO A 48 -36.56 -13.05 7.37
CA PRO A 48 -37.51 -14.03 6.85
C PRO A 48 -36.91 -15.05 5.87
N ASN A 49 -37.55 -16.21 5.77
CA ASN A 49 -37.30 -17.22 4.74
C ASN A 49 -37.73 -16.71 3.35
N PHE A 50 -37.05 -17.12 2.28
CA PHE A 50 -37.73 -17.32 1.00
C PHE A 50 -37.13 -18.44 0.13
N LEU A 51 -38.00 -19.41 -0.17
CA LEU A 51 -37.94 -20.52 -1.12
C LEU A 51 -36.73 -20.67 -2.07
N GLU A 52 -36.08 -21.84 -1.99
CA GLU A 52 -35.49 -22.47 -3.17
C GLU A 52 -36.58 -22.89 -4.18
N LYS A 53 -36.29 -22.75 -5.47
CA LYS A 53 -36.89 -23.58 -6.54
C LYS A 53 -35.84 -23.94 -7.57
N GLN A 54 -35.59 -25.24 -7.73
CA GLN A 54 -34.75 -25.77 -8.80
C GLN A 54 -35.40 -25.52 -10.16
N MET A 55 -34.60 -25.24 -11.19
CA MET A 55 -35.02 -25.30 -12.59
C MET A 55 -34.17 -26.33 -13.34
N SER A 56 -34.79 -27.43 -13.75
CA SER A 56 -34.16 -28.45 -14.59
C SER A 56 -33.88 -27.93 -15.99
N ARG A 57 -32.78 -28.40 -16.57
CA ARG A 57 -32.42 -28.15 -17.97
C ARG A 57 -33.23 -29.05 -18.89
N LEU A 58 -33.84 -28.47 -19.93
CA LEU A 58 -34.11 -29.19 -21.18
C LEU A 58 -33.37 -28.49 -22.33
N SER A 59 -32.81 -29.28 -23.23
CA SER A 59 -32.15 -28.81 -24.46
C SER A 59 -33.03 -29.16 -25.65
N LEU A 60 -33.13 -28.24 -26.61
CA LEU A 60 -33.67 -28.52 -27.95
C LEU A 60 -32.82 -27.81 -29.01
N VAL A 61 -32.65 -28.46 -30.15
CA VAL A 61 -31.77 -28.05 -31.26
C VAL A 61 -32.60 -27.66 -32.46
N SER A 62 -32.20 -26.61 -33.17
CA SER A 62 -32.63 -26.31 -34.54
C SER A 62 -31.52 -25.57 -35.31
N VAL A 63 -31.43 -25.78 -36.63
CA VAL A 63 -30.32 -25.35 -37.50
C VAL A 63 -30.82 -24.85 -38.85
N SER A 64 -30.29 -23.72 -39.35
CA SER A 64 -30.25 -23.20 -40.75
C SER A 64 -29.58 -21.80 -40.70
N MET A 65 -28.67 -21.28 -41.57
CA MET A 65 -28.45 -21.31 -43.05
C MET A 65 -29.61 -20.70 -43.88
N ALA A 66 -29.46 -19.90 -44.94
CA ALA A 66 -28.38 -19.07 -45.53
C ALA A 66 -29.07 -18.08 -46.56
N LEU A 67 -28.49 -17.27 -47.46
CA LEU A 67 -27.13 -16.96 -47.95
C LEU A 67 -27.16 -15.59 -48.73
N CYS A 68 -26.05 -14.84 -48.81
CA CYS A 68 -25.81 -13.68 -49.72
C CYS A 68 -26.70 -12.41 -49.55
N GLY A 69 -26.29 -11.22 -50.03
CA GLY A 69 -24.98 -10.77 -50.56
C GLY A 69 -24.99 -9.40 -51.28
N VAL A 70 -23.79 -8.92 -51.65
CA VAL A 70 -23.45 -7.93 -52.72
C VAL A 70 -23.82 -6.44 -52.56
N LEU A 71 -22.76 -5.62 -52.42
CA LEU A 71 -22.47 -4.26 -52.95
C LEU A 71 -23.61 -3.29 -53.37
N MET A 72 -23.49 -2.02 -52.96
CA MET A 72 -23.03 -0.92 -53.84
C MET A 72 -22.73 0.39 -53.06
N LEU A 73 -21.87 1.24 -53.63
CA LEU A 73 -21.60 2.63 -53.21
C LEU A 73 -21.83 3.58 -54.39
N PRO A 74 -22.37 4.79 -54.15
CA PRO A 74 -21.94 5.99 -54.87
C PRO A 74 -21.54 7.14 -53.94
N GLN A 75 -21.09 8.25 -54.53
CA GLN A 75 -20.31 9.29 -53.87
C GLN A 75 -21.12 10.45 -53.27
N ALA A 76 -20.46 11.08 -52.27
CA ALA A 76 -20.59 12.45 -51.77
C ALA A 76 -21.64 13.41 -52.39
N ALA A 77 -22.48 13.95 -51.52
CA ALA A 77 -23.07 15.28 -51.68
C ALA A 77 -22.43 16.23 -50.65
N SER A 78 -21.97 17.41 -51.08
CA SER A 78 -21.43 18.42 -50.18
C SER A 78 -22.56 19.23 -49.54
N ALA A 79 -22.67 19.22 -48.22
CA ALA A 79 -23.61 20.02 -47.45
C ALA A 79 -22.88 20.76 -46.32
N GLN A 80 -22.96 22.08 -46.31
CA GLN A 80 -22.28 22.91 -45.31
C GLN A 80 -22.89 22.71 -43.92
N GLN A 81 -22.06 22.29 -42.96
CA GLN A 81 -22.49 22.13 -41.57
C GLN A 81 -22.75 23.48 -40.89
N PRO A 82 -23.86 23.66 -40.17
CA PRO A 82 -24.04 24.81 -39.29
C PRO A 82 -23.07 24.72 -38.09
N LYS A 83 -22.39 25.83 -37.78
CA LYS A 83 -21.48 25.90 -36.62
C LYS A 83 -22.26 25.66 -35.32
N LYS A 84 -21.89 24.61 -34.59
CA LYS A 84 -22.45 24.28 -33.26
C LYS A 84 -21.50 24.80 -32.15
N PRO A 85 -21.99 25.30 -30.99
CA PRO A 85 -21.12 25.88 -29.97
C PRO A 85 -20.16 24.86 -29.36
N SER A 86 -18.90 25.25 -29.17
CA SER A 86 -17.92 24.46 -28.40
C SER A 86 -18.08 24.74 -26.92
N GLY A 87 -18.25 23.69 -26.11
CA GLY A 87 -18.41 23.80 -24.64
C GLY A 87 -19.29 22.72 -24.04
N SER A 88 -18.77 21.49 -23.90
CA SER A 88 -19.33 20.42 -23.02
C SER A 88 -18.60 19.08 -23.10
N GLN A 89 -17.94 18.75 -24.22
CA GLN A 89 -17.43 17.38 -24.46
C GLN A 89 -16.32 16.92 -23.49
N GLN A 90 -15.49 17.85 -22.98
CA GLN A 90 -14.33 17.52 -22.16
C GLN A 90 -14.66 17.03 -20.74
N ALA A 91 -15.88 17.28 -20.25
CA ALA A 91 -16.36 16.73 -18.97
C ALA A 91 -16.89 15.28 -19.09
N LYS A 92 -17.27 14.84 -20.30
CA LYS A 92 -17.80 13.48 -20.51
C LYS A 92 -16.69 12.44 -20.69
N SER A 93 -15.61 12.77 -21.40
CA SER A 93 -14.51 11.81 -21.67
C SER A 93 -13.90 11.23 -20.37
N ALA A 94 -13.60 12.10 -19.40
CA ALA A 94 -13.04 11.68 -18.11
C ALA A 94 -14.02 10.91 -17.20
N ALA A 95 -15.32 10.92 -17.50
CA ALA A 95 -16.31 10.08 -16.82
C ALA A 95 -16.45 8.71 -17.49
N THR A 96 -16.36 8.67 -18.84
CA THR A 96 -16.40 7.43 -19.62
C THR A 96 -15.25 6.48 -19.29
N ASP A 97 -14.03 7.01 -19.06
CA ASP A 97 -12.85 6.18 -18.76
C ASP A 97 -12.94 5.51 -17.37
N VAL A 98 -13.48 6.21 -16.37
CA VAL A 98 -13.66 5.67 -15.01
C VAL A 98 -14.73 4.58 -14.96
N GLU A 99 -15.85 4.78 -15.67
CA GLU A 99 -16.89 3.75 -15.78
C GLU A 99 -16.37 2.54 -16.56
N ALA A 100 -15.64 2.75 -17.65
CA ALA A 100 -14.98 1.67 -18.39
C ALA A 100 -13.98 0.89 -17.52
N PHE A 101 -13.17 1.57 -16.70
CA PHE A 101 -12.25 0.93 -15.75
C PHE A 101 -13.01 0.07 -14.73
N ASN A 102 -14.09 0.57 -14.16
CA ASN A 102 -14.86 -0.13 -13.13
C ASN A 102 -15.65 -1.32 -13.68
N GLN A 103 -16.24 -1.19 -14.88
CA GLN A 103 -17.06 -2.23 -15.53
C GLN A 103 -16.24 -3.23 -16.37
N ALA A 104 -14.91 -3.09 -16.44
CA ALA A 104 -14.05 -3.95 -17.26
C ALA A 104 -13.96 -5.39 -16.70
N THR A 105 -14.53 -6.35 -17.45
CA THR A 105 -14.65 -7.76 -17.07
C THR A 105 -13.56 -8.69 -17.66
N ASP A 106 -12.57 -8.14 -18.36
CA ASP A 106 -11.40 -8.88 -18.82
C ASP A 106 -10.55 -9.44 -17.66
N SER A 107 -9.92 -10.59 -17.91
CA SER A 107 -9.03 -11.28 -16.95
C SER A 107 -7.68 -11.64 -17.62
N PRO A 108 -6.92 -10.67 -18.16
CA PRO A 108 -5.66 -10.94 -18.86
C PRO A 108 -4.61 -11.51 -17.89
N VAL A 109 -3.73 -12.39 -18.39
CA VAL A 109 -2.66 -12.96 -17.57
C VAL A 109 -1.60 -11.90 -17.27
N LEU A 110 -1.58 -11.40 -16.04
CA LEU A 110 -0.63 -10.37 -15.60
C LEU A 110 0.65 -11.00 -15.03
N ARG A 111 1.80 -10.44 -15.38
CA ARG A 111 3.14 -10.91 -14.98
C ARG A 111 4.13 -9.74 -14.99
N THR A 112 5.34 -9.94 -14.49
CA THR A 112 6.40 -8.92 -14.49
C THR A 112 6.54 -8.26 -15.87
N GLY A 113 6.46 -6.92 -15.92
CA GLY A 113 6.46 -6.13 -17.15
C GLY A 113 5.08 -5.88 -17.78
N SER A 114 3.99 -6.45 -17.26
CA SER A 114 2.63 -5.98 -17.55
C SER A 114 2.42 -4.57 -16.99
N GLN A 115 1.65 -3.73 -17.70
CA GLN A 115 1.29 -2.38 -17.26
C GLN A 115 -0.12 -1.97 -17.72
N GLY A 116 -0.69 -0.93 -17.12
CA GLY A 116 -1.97 -0.30 -17.51
C GLY A 116 -3.16 -0.68 -16.62
N ALA A 117 -4.37 -0.37 -17.08
CA ALA A 117 -5.61 -0.42 -16.28
C ALA A 117 -5.90 -1.80 -15.65
N ALA A 118 -5.60 -2.92 -16.34
CA ALA A 118 -5.74 -4.25 -15.78
C ALA A 118 -4.81 -4.49 -14.58
N VAL A 119 -3.59 -3.93 -14.61
CA VAL A 119 -2.64 -4.03 -13.49
C VAL A 119 -3.12 -3.20 -12.31
N ALA A 120 -3.56 -1.96 -12.54
CA ALA A 120 -4.11 -1.11 -11.49
C ALA A 120 -5.34 -1.73 -10.81
N ARG A 121 -6.27 -2.33 -11.56
CA ARG A 121 -7.40 -3.11 -11.00
C ARG A 121 -6.92 -4.22 -10.06
N ALA A 122 -5.93 -5.00 -10.48
CA ALA A 122 -5.38 -6.07 -9.65
C ALA A 122 -4.61 -5.54 -8.42
N GLN A 123 -3.91 -4.41 -8.51
CA GLN A 123 -3.28 -3.73 -7.37
C GLN A 123 -4.35 -3.29 -6.35
N ILE A 124 -5.43 -2.64 -6.78
CA ILE A 124 -6.54 -2.20 -5.91
C ILE A 124 -7.23 -3.40 -5.23
N LEU A 125 -7.48 -4.49 -5.96
CA LEU A 125 -8.10 -5.70 -5.38
C LEU A 125 -7.18 -6.40 -4.36
N LEU A 126 -5.88 -6.50 -4.64
CA LEU A 126 -4.89 -7.04 -3.70
C LEU A 126 -4.77 -6.16 -2.45
N ASP A 127 -4.74 -4.84 -2.62
CA ASP A 127 -4.71 -3.86 -1.53
C ASP A 127 -5.94 -3.97 -0.61
N ARG A 128 -7.15 -4.02 -1.17
CA ARG A 128 -8.41 -4.28 -0.44
C ARG A 128 -8.39 -5.59 0.34
N ALA A 129 -7.77 -6.62 -0.21
CA ALA A 129 -7.61 -7.93 0.40
C ALA A 129 -6.49 -7.98 1.47
N TRP A 130 -5.83 -6.85 1.77
CA TRP A 130 -4.68 -6.74 2.66
C TRP A 130 -3.40 -7.45 2.16
N TYR A 131 -3.21 -7.51 0.84
CA TYR A 131 -1.98 -7.93 0.15
C TYR A 131 -1.37 -6.74 -0.62
N SER A 132 -1.14 -5.62 0.10
CA SER A 132 -0.69 -4.33 -0.47
C SER A 132 0.50 -4.49 -1.40
N THR A 133 0.42 -3.97 -2.62
CA THR A 133 1.50 -4.08 -3.61
C THR A 133 2.62 -3.07 -3.40
N GLY A 134 2.61 -2.29 -2.31
CA GLY A 134 3.22 -0.97 -2.29
C GLY A 134 2.34 0.01 -3.08
N GLU A 135 2.94 0.98 -3.77
CA GLU A 135 2.19 1.95 -4.59
C GLU A 135 1.27 1.28 -5.63
N ILE A 136 0.05 1.79 -5.74
CA ILE A 136 -0.85 1.57 -6.88
C ILE A 136 -0.39 2.51 -8.00
N ASP A 137 0.27 1.95 -9.00
CA ASP A 137 0.98 2.71 -10.05
C ASP A 137 0.73 2.20 -11.48
N GLY A 138 -0.07 1.15 -11.62
CA GLY A 138 -0.37 0.48 -12.89
C GLY A 138 0.78 -0.37 -13.46
N LYS A 139 1.82 -0.74 -12.69
CA LYS A 139 2.97 -1.52 -13.19
C LYS A 139 3.19 -2.82 -12.39
N PHE A 140 3.35 -3.94 -13.10
CA PHE A 140 3.61 -5.23 -12.46
C PHE A 140 5.11 -5.37 -12.16
N ALA A 141 5.50 -4.85 -11.00
CA ALA A 141 6.87 -4.90 -10.46
C ALA A 141 7.07 -6.06 -9.46
N ALA A 142 8.26 -6.10 -8.83
CA ALA A 142 8.64 -7.16 -7.90
C ALA A 142 7.71 -7.27 -6.67
N ASN A 143 7.24 -6.15 -6.10
CA ASN A 143 6.30 -6.17 -4.98
C ASN A 143 4.96 -6.80 -5.35
N MET A 144 4.39 -6.43 -6.50
CA MET A 144 3.17 -7.07 -6.99
C MET A 144 3.38 -8.58 -7.23
N GLN A 145 4.55 -8.99 -7.75
CA GLN A 145 4.86 -10.42 -7.89
C GLN A 145 4.92 -11.15 -6.54
N ARG A 146 5.55 -10.55 -5.52
CA ARG A 146 5.60 -11.06 -4.14
C ARG A 146 4.19 -11.20 -3.55
N MET A 147 3.34 -10.19 -3.73
CA MET A 147 1.97 -10.18 -3.21
C MET A 147 1.04 -11.17 -3.91
N VAL A 148 1.13 -11.30 -5.24
CA VAL A 148 0.38 -12.34 -5.97
C VAL A 148 0.77 -13.74 -5.46
N ARG A 149 2.05 -14.01 -5.19
CA ARG A 149 2.47 -15.27 -4.55
C ARG A 149 1.92 -15.44 -3.13
N ALA A 150 1.94 -14.39 -2.33
CA ALA A 150 1.39 -14.39 -0.98
C ALA A 150 -0.11 -14.67 -0.97
N TYR A 151 -0.87 -13.93 -1.78
CA TYR A 151 -2.30 -14.07 -1.96
C TYR A 151 -2.67 -15.48 -2.44
N GLN A 152 -2.01 -15.98 -3.50
CA GLN A 152 -2.24 -17.33 -4.03
C GLN A 152 -1.99 -18.40 -2.96
N SER A 153 -0.91 -18.28 -2.20
CA SER A 153 -0.56 -19.22 -1.14
C SER A 153 -1.53 -19.20 0.05
N ALA A 154 -2.22 -18.08 0.30
CA ALA A 154 -3.22 -17.95 1.35
C ALA A 154 -4.59 -18.51 0.94
N HIS A 155 -4.97 -18.33 -0.32
CA HIS A 155 -6.27 -18.73 -0.87
C HIS A 155 -6.26 -20.15 -1.51
N GLY A 156 -5.22 -20.95 -1.26
CA GLY A 156 -5.11 -22.32 -1.77
C GLY A 156 -4.89 -22.43 -3.28
N LEU A 157 -4.52 -21.34 -3.94
CA LEU A 157 -4.31 -21.29 -5.39
C LEU A 157 -2.90 -21.78 -5.78
N LYS A 158 -2.73 -22.15 -7.05
CA LYS A 158 -1.42 -22.46 -7.63
C LYS A 158 -0.52 -21.21 -7.57
N VAL A 159 0.59 -21.28 -6.84
CA VAL A 159 1.49 -20.15 -6.57
C VAL A 159 2.38 -19.82 -7.79
N THR A 160 1.79 -19.26 -8.84
CA THR A 160 2.51 -18.86 -10.07
C THR A 160 3.30 -17.56 -9.89
N GLY A 161 2.81 -16.63 -9.07
CA GLY A 161 3.30 -15.23 -9.06
C GLY A 161 2.87 -14.43 -10.29
N THR A 162 1.80 -14.86 -10.96
CA THR A 162 1.13 -14.19 -12.09
C THR A 162 -0.36 -14.14 -11.80
N VAL A 163 -1.07 -13.07 -12.14
CA VAL A 163 -2.53 -13.06 -11.99
C VAL A 163 -3.11 -13.88 -13.14
N THR A 164 -3.47 -15.12 -12.86
CA THR A 164 -4.12 -16.06 -13.78
C THR A 164 -5.64 -15.86 -13.77
N ALA A 165 -6.38 -16.59 -14.61
CA ALA A 165 -7.85 -16.55 -14.60
C ALA A 165 -8.44 -16.96 -13.24
N GLU A 166 -7.86 -17.97 -12.59
CA GLU A 166 -8.25 -18.44 -11.25
C GLU A 166 -7.89 -17.41 -10.17
N THR A 167 -6.77 -16.69 -10.35
CA THR A 167 -6.37 -15.60 -9.44
C THR A 167 -7.30 -14.41 -9.58
N TRP A 168 -7.69 -14.05 -10.81
CA TRP A 168 -8.74 -13.05 -11.07
C TRP A 168 -10.10 -13.46 -10.49
N GLN A 169 -10.49 -14.73 -10.61
CA GLN A 169 -11.74 -15.23 -10.03
C GLN A 169 -11.72 -15.18 -8.50
N SER A 170 -10.60 -15.51 -7.85
CA SER A 170 -10.44 -15.41 -6.39
C SER A 170 -10.43 -13.96 -5.90
N LEU A 171 -9.82 -13.03 -6.65
CA LEU A 171 -9.82 -11.60 -6.34
C LEU A 171 -11.17 -10.91 -6.61
N ARG A 172 -12.12 -11.57 -7.25
CA ARG A 172 -13.40 -10.97 -7.64
C ARG A 172 -14.41 -10.95 -6.50
N ASP A 173 -14.48 -9.75 -5.94
CA ASP A 173 -15.70 -8.94 -5.86
C ASP A 173 -16.35 -8.79 -4.46
N ASP A 174 -16.64 -7.53 -4.16
CA ASP A 174 -17.41 -7.05 -3.01
C ASP A 174 -18.52 -6.06 -3.44
N GLY A 175 -18.70 -5.86 -4.75
CA GLY A 175 -19.63 -4.92 -5.37
C GLY A 175 -19.15 -3.46 -5.43
N ALA A 176 -18.00 -3.11 -4.82
CA ALA A 176 -17.57 -1.72 -4.73
C ALA A 176 -16.66 -1.29 -5.92
N PRO A 177 -16.93 -0.14 -6.58
CA PRO A 177 -16.14 0.33 -7.73
C PRO A 177 -14.67 0.55 -7.34
N LEU A 178 -13.75 0.16 -8.21
CA LEU A 178 -12.29 0.14 -7.94
C LEU A 178 -11.67 1.55 -7.99
N LEU A 179 -12.16 2.38 -8.90
CA LEU A 179 -11.94 3.82 -8.90
C LEU A 179 -13.19 4.53 -8.38
N THR A 180 -13.00 5.50 -7.49
CA THR A 180 -14.08 6.37 -7.00
C THR A 180 -13.78 7.83 -7.28
N LYS A 181 -14.84 8.64 -7.34
CA LYS A 181 -14.76 10.10 -7.20
C LYS A 181 -14.46 10.44 -5.74
N TYR A 182 -13.64 11.46 -5.52
CA TYR A 182 -13.34 12.04 -4.22
C TYR A 182 -13.32 13.56 -4.31
N THR A 183 -14.04 14.26 -3.44
CA THR A 183 -13.94 15.71 -3.30
C THR A 183 -12.80 16.02 -2.35
N VAL A 184 -11.75 16.70 -2.84
CA VAL A 184 -10.65 17.20 -1.99
C VAL A 184 -11.23 18.15 -0.94
N THR A 185 -11.01 17.87 0.34
CA THR A 185 -11.57 18.68 1.43
C THR A 185 -10.65 19.83 1.82
N ASP A 186 -11.19 20.87 2.45
CA ASP A 186 -10.38 21.95 3.03
C ASP A 186 -9.36 21.41 4.03
N LYS A 187 -9.70 20.33 4.76
CA LYS A 187 -8.77 19.61 5.65
C LYS A 187 -7.59 18.99 4.90
N ASP A 188 -7.79 18.48 3.69
CA ASP A 188 -6.69 17.93 2.89
C ASP A 188 -5.79 19.06 2.38
N ALA A 189 -6.38 20.16 1.92
CA ALA A 189 -5.65 21.31 1.37
C ALA A 189 -5.03 22.24 2.43
N ALA A 190 -5.37 22.10 3.71
CA ALA A 190 -4.91 22.98 4.80
C ALA A 190 -3.39 22.94 5.06
N GLY A 191 -2.71 21.84 4.69
CA GLY A 191 -1.28 21.69 4.92
C GLY A 191 -0.87 21.64 6.41
N PRO A 192 0.30 22.18 6.80
CA PRO A 192 1.28 22.84 5.92
C PRO A 192 1.84 21.88 4.85
N PHE A 193 2.34 22.47 3.76
CA PHE A 193 3.06 21.75 2.71
C PHE A 193 4.45 22.37 2.58
N GLU A 194 5.47 21.64 3.03
CA GLU A 194 6.83 22.17 3.16
C GLU A 194 7.84 21.15 2.61
N LYS A 195 8.76 21.62 1.78
CA LYS A 195 9.79 20.78 1.20
C LYS A 195 10.75 20.28 2.27
N THR A 196 10.99 18.97 2.31
CA THR A 196 11.93 18.35 3.25
C THR A 196 13.37 18.57 2.77
N PRO A 197 14.27 19.16 3.58
CA PRO A 197 15.68 19.31 3.22
C PRO A 197 16.34 17.95 2.93
N ALA A 198 17.32 17.92 2.02
CA ALA A 198 18.09 16.69 1.78
C ALA A 198 18.97 16.35 3.00
N ASP A 199 19.53 17.38 3.64
CA ASP A 199 20.38 17.27 4.82
C ASP A 199 19.60 17.03 6.14
N MET A 200 20.23 16.39 7.12
CA MET A 200 19.63 16.04 8.41
C MET A 200 19.70 17.18 9.43
N ASP A 201 20.75 17.99 9.41
CA ASP A 201 20.93 19.10 10.35
C ASP A 201 20.00 20.27 9.97
N GLU A 202 19.68 20.44 8.68
CA GLU A 202 18.57 21.29 8.21
C GLU A 202 17.18 20.74 8.59
N ARG A 203 16.93 19.42 8.46
CA ARG A 203 15.66 18.80 8.90
C ARG A 203 15.40 19.01 10.40
N ALA A 204 16.44 18.99 11.23
CA ALA A 204 16.33 19.18 12.68
C ALA A 204 15.92 20.61 13.10
N LYS A 205 15.95 21.58 12.18
CA LYS A 205 15.47 22.96 12.41
C LYS A 205 13.96 23.10 12.18
N LEU A 206 13.32 22.12 11.53
CA LEU A 206 11.88 22.14 11.25
C LEU A 206 11.06 21.72 12.47
N LYS A 207 9.86 22.29 12.62
CA LYS A 207 8.93 21.94 13.72
C LYS A 207 8.14 20.66 13.44
N ALA A 208 8.05 20.25 12.18
CA ALA A 208 7.47 19.01 11.70
C ALA A 208 8.06 18.71 10.30
N LEU A 209 7.96 17.47 9.84
CA LEU A 209 8.25 17.09 8.45
C LEU A 209 6.93 16.68 7.75
N PRO A 210 6.10 17.65 7.33
CA PRO A 210 4.83 17.38 6.64
C PRO A 210 5.06 16.82 5.23
N TYR A 211 3.98 16.48 4.53
CA TYR A 211 4.04 16.24 3.08
C TYR A 211 4.58 17.48 2.35
N GLU A 212 5.36 17.32 1.28
CA GLU A 212 5.83 18.45 0.47
C GLU A 212 4.71 19.04 -0.40
N THR A 213 3.71 18.22 -0.76
CA THR A 213 2.60 18.64 -1.62
C THR A 213 1.25 18.00 -1.27
N LEU A 214 0.16 18.61 -1.77
CA LEU A 214 -1.18 18.02 -1.75
C LEU A 214 -1.30 16.77 -2.67
N GLU A 215 -0.50 16.70 -3.75
CA GLU A 215 -0.47 15.52 -4.64
C GLU A 215 0.09 14.29 -3.89
N GLU A 216 1.15 14.48 -3.11
CA GLU A 216 1.75 13.50 -2.20
C GLU A 216 0.80 13.09 -1.07
N ALA A 217 0.19 14.05 -0.37
CA ALA A 217 -0.74 13.77 0.72
C ALA A 217 -1.97 12.96 0.25
N LEU A 218 -2.47 13.23 -0.95
CA LEU A 218 -3.56 12.47 -1.56
C LEU A 218 -3.07 11.12 -2.11
N ALA A 219 -1.85 11.04 -2.63
CA ALA A 219 -1.25 9.79 -3.09
C ALA A 219 -1.10 8.78 -1.94
N GLU A 220 -0.48 9.20 -0.84
CA GLU A 220 -0.37 8.44 0.42
C GLU A 220 -1.74 7.99 0.95
N LYS A 221 -2.71 8.92 1.03
CA LYS A 221 -4.09 8.66 1.50
C LYS A 221 -4.86 7.62 0.66
N PHE A 222 -4.50 7.42 -0.60
CA PHE A 222 -5.13 6.44 -1.50
C PHE A 222 -4.15 5.37 -2.00
N HIS A 223 -3.05 5.15 -1.27
CA HIS A 223 -2.00 4.13 -1.51
C HIS A 223 -1.42 4.16 -2.94
N SER A 224 -1.44 5.33 -3.57
CA SER A 224 -1.17 5.54 -4.99
C SER A 224 0.25 6.06 -5.19
N GLY A 225 0.85 5.74 -6.34
CA GLY A 225 2.04 6.46 -6.79
C GLY A 225 1.66 7.85 -7.30
N GLN A 226 2.35 8.91 -6.84
CA GLN A 226 2.01 10.30 -7.19
C GLN A 226 1.81 10.53 -8.70
N GLY A 227 2.77 10.06 -9.52
CA GLY A 227 2.70 10.19 -10.98
C GLY A 227 1.51 9.43 -11.62
N TRP A 228 1.02 8.36 -10.99
CA TRP A 228 -0.16 7.64 -11.46
C TRP A 228 -1.45 8.36 -11.04
N LEU A 229 -1.55 8.83 -9.79
CA LEU A 229 -2.65 9.71 -9.33
C LEU A 229 -2.77 10.96 -10.23
N LYS A 230 -1.63 11.57 -10.58
CA LYS A 230 -1.55 12.71 -11.49
C LYS A 230 -2.07 12.37 -12.90
N SER A 231 -1.69 11.20 -13.44
CA SER A 231 -2.14 10.74 -14.75
C SER A 231 -3.65 10.48 -14.79
N LEU A 232 -4.19 9.87 -13.73
CA LEU A 232 -5.62 9.60 -13.53
C LEU A 232 -6.46 10.89 -13.40
N ASN A 233 -5.81 12.00 -13.04
CA ASN A 233 -6.42 13.32 -12.87
C ASN A 233 -5.92 14.34 -13.90
N ALA A 234 -5.40 13.90 -15.05
CA ALA A 234 -4.91 14.78 -16.10
C ALA A 234 -5.99 15.80 -16.54
N GLY A 235 -5.66 17.09 -16.44
CA GLY A 235 -6.59 18.19 -16.73
C GLY A 235 -7.57 18.56 -15.61
N ARG A 236 -7.57 17.84 -14.48
CA ARG A 236 -8.20 18.28 -13.23
C ARG A 236 -7.19 19.06 -12.39
N LYS A 237 -7.70 19.92 -11.51
CA LYS A 237 -6.88 20.54 -10.46
C LYS A 237 -6.87 19.69 -9.19
N LEU A 238 -5.79 19.79 -8.43
CA LEU A 238 -5.68 19.32 -7.05
C LEU A 238 -5.78 20.54 -6.12
N GLU A 239 -7.01 20.98 -5.83
CA GLU A 239 -7.33 22.06 -4.89
C GLU A 239 -8.64 21.75 -4.14
N ALA A 240 -8.88 22.38 -2.98
CA ALA A 240 -10.09 22.14 -2.18
C ALA A 240 -11.38 22.34 -2.99
N GLY A 241 -12.39 21.51 -2.72
CA GLY A 241 -13.65 21.47 -3.46
C GLY A 241 -13.58 20.77 -4.83
N SER A 242 -12.39 20.47 -5.36
CA SER A 242 -12.25 19.76 -6.65
C SER A 242 -12.63 18.29 -6.51
N GLU A 243 -13.43 17.80 -7.46
CA GLU A 243 -13.67 16.36 -7.63
C GLU A 243 -12.51 15.73 -8.43
N ILE A 244 -11.83 14.77 -7.81
CA ILE A 244 -10.75 13.96 -8.40
C ILE A 244 -11.14 12.49 -8.42
N ILE A 245 -10.42 11.70 -9.20
CA ILE A 245 -10.58 10.23 -9.29
C ILE A 245 -9.42 9.57 -8.56
N VAL A 246 -9.73 8.58 -7.71
CA VAL A 246 -8.76 7.93 -6.81
C VAL A 246 -9.00 6.43 -6.69
N PRO A 247 -7.97 5.63 -6.34
CA PRO A 247 -8.14 4.27 -5.84
C PRO A 247 -9.12 4.19 -4.68
N ASN A 248 -10.12 3.31 -4.79
CA ASN A 248 -11.01 2.97 -3.68
C ASN A 248 -10.39 1.82 -2.86
N VAL A 249 -9.37 2.16 -2.06
CA VAL A 249 -8.55 1.26 -1.22
C VAL A 249 -9.22 0.83 0.10
N GLY A 250 -10.37 1.42 0.43
CA GLY A 250 -11.15 1.11 1.62
C GLY A 250 -12.55 1.69 1.50
N SER A 251 -13.55 0.81 1.57
CA SER A 251 -14.94 1.16 1.31
C SER A 251 -15.73 1.28 2.61
N ALA A 252 -16.45 2.39 2.78
CA ALA A 252 -17.33 2.58 3.95
C ALA A 252 -18.64 1.77 3.86
N SER A 253 -18.97 1.20 2.70
CA SER A 253 -20.23 0.51 2.42
C SER A 253 -20.09 -1.02 2.22
N THR A 254 -18.88 -1.56 2.20
CA THR A 254 -18.59 -3.00 1.98
C THR A 254 -17.49 -3.46 2.92
N ASP A 255 -17.01 -4.70 2.79
CA ASP A 255 -15.90 -5.23 3.62
C ASP A 255 -14.50 -4.95 3.06
N ALA A 256 -14.39 -4.42 1.83
CA ALA A 256 -13.12 -4.08 1.20
C ALA A 256 -12.26 -3.13 2.05
N GLY A 257 -11.03 -3.56 2.33
CA GLY A 257 -10.07 -2.79 3.12
C GLY A 257 -10.29 -2.85 4.64
N LYS A 258 -11.32 -3.53 5.16
CA LYS A 258 -11.48 -3.73 6.61
C LYS A 258 -10.35 -4.60 7.18
N PRO A 259 -9.82 -4.31 8.38
CA PRO A 259 -8.78 -5.14 8.99
C PRO A 259 -9.21 -6.60 9.15
N PRO A 260 -8.37 -7.58 8.75
CA PRO A 260 -8.75 -8.99 8.80
C PRO A 260 -8.88 -9.49 10.24
N ALA A 261 -9.99 -10.16 10.52
CA ALA A 261 -10.27 -10.73 11.84
C ALA A 261 -9.29 -11.87 12.21
N ASN A 262 -9.16 -12.12 13.51
CA ASN A 262 -8.38 -13.24 14.08
C ASN A 262 -6.86 -13.22 13.80
N ALA A 263 -6.29 -12.03 13.56
CA ALA A 263 -4.85 -11.79 13.53
C ALA A 263 -4.18 -12.23 14.86
N ALA A 264 -3.10 -13.02 14.78
CA ALA A 264 -2.49 -13.65 15.97
C ALA A 264 -0.96 -13.56 16.04
N SER A 265 -0.26 -13.39 14.90
CA SER A 265 1.19 -13.14 14.88
C SER A 265 1.66 -12.58 13.54
N ILE A 266 2.71 -11.75 13.56
CA ILE A 266 3.50 -11.39 12.38
C ILE A 266 4.51 -12.51 12.09
N GLN A 267 4.75 -12.79 10.81
CA GLN A 267 5.95 -13.49 10.33
C GLN A 267 6.67 -12.65 9.28
N ILE A 268 7.95 -12.38 9.49
CA ILE A 268 8.84 -11.70 8.53
C ILE A 268 9.65 -12.77 7.81
N VAL A 269 9.63 -12.78 6.48
CA VAL A 269 10.37 -13.74 5.64
C VAL A 269 11.39 -12.95 4.82
N LYS A 270 12.65 -12.95 5.28
CA LYS A 270 13.71 -12.08 4.75
C LYS A 270 14.02 -12.41 3.28
N SER A 271 14.13 -13.69 2.93
CA SER A 271 14.31 -14.22 1.57
C SER A 271 13.25 -13.77 0.55
N ARG A 272 12.09 -13.30 1.02
CA ARG A 272 11.00 -12.81 0.16
C ARG A 272 10.85 -11.29 0.16
N ASN A 273 11.43 -10.58 1.13
CA ASN A 273 11.08 -9.19 1.48
C ASN A 273 9.57 -9.02 1.71
N VAL A 274 8.97 -9.90 2.53
CA VAL A 274 7.55 -9.86 2.90
C VAL A 274 7.34 -9.98 4.41
N LEU A 275 6.46 -9.14 4.94
CA LEU A 275 5.85 -9.27 6.27
C LEU A 275 4.45 -9.83 6.09
N TYR A 276 4.19 -11.03 6.63
CA TYR A 276 2.87 -11.64 6.68
C TYR A 276 2.22 -11.40 8.04
N VAL A 277 0.91 -11.15 8.06
CA VAL A 277 0.09 -11.33 9.27
C VAL A 277 -0.57 -12.70 9.19
N LEU A 278 -0.41 -13.50 10.23
CA LEU A 278 -0.94 -14.85 10.33
C LEU A 278 -2.07 -14.92 11.37
N ASN A 279 -3.07 -15.75 11.09
CA ASN A 279 -4.08 -16.14 12.07
C ASN A 279 -3.55 -17.22 13.05
N ALA A 280 -4.40 -17.63 14.00
CA ALA A 280 -4.05 -18.64 15.00
C ALA A 280 -3.64 -20.01 14.42
N LYS A 281 -4.09 -20.35 13.20
CA LYS A 281 -3.71 -21.58 12.46
C LYS A 281 -2.42 -21.41 11.63
N LYS A 282 -1.70 -20.29 11.80
CA LYS A 282 -0.50 -19.91 11.02
C LYS A 282 -0.71 -19.73 9.51
N LEU A 283 -1.96 -19.57 9.08
CA LEU A 283 -2.28 -19.20 7.69
C LEU A 283 -2.19 -17.68 7.53
N PRO A 284 -1.62 -17.16 6.42
CA PRO A 284 -1.63 -15.73 6.13
C PRO A 284 -3.05 -15.19 5.94
N ILE A 285 -3.28 -13.99 6.48
CA ILE A 285 -4.51 -13.21 6.32
C ILE A 285 -4.23 -11.77 5.84
N ALA A 286 -2.96 -11.35 5.83
CA ALA A 286 -2.47 -10.15 5.17
C ALA A 286 -0.99 -10.35 4.79
N ALA A 287 -0.49 -9.59 3.82
CA ALA A 287 0.92 -9.49 3.48
C ALA A 287 1.30 -8.08 3.02
N PHE A 288 2.52 -7.67 3.32
CA PHE A 288 3.08 -6.37 2.97
C PHE A 288 4.52 -6.54 2.44
N PRO A 289 4.93 -5.84 1.36
CA PRO A 289 6.33 -5.75 0.98
C PRO A 289 7.10 -4.96 2.06
N ILE A 290 8.34 -5.34 2.29
CA ILE A 290 9.20 -4.67 3.27
C ILE A 290 10.60 -4.43 2.72
N SER A 291 11.21 -3.33 3.14
CA SER A 291 12.66 -3.13 3.06
C SER A 291 13.32 -3.47 4.40
N ILE A 292 14.47 -4.14 4.35
CA ILE A 292 15.24 -4.60 5.51
C ILE A 292 16.75 -4.38 5.30
N GLY A 293 17.54 -4.46 6.37
CA GLY A 293 18.99 -4.38 6.31
C GLY A 293 19.64 -5.67 5.80
N ASN A 294 20.78 -5.55 5.11
CA ASN A 294 21.49 -6.69 4.55
C ASN A 294 22.26 -7.48 5.61
N GLU A 295 22.45 -8.79 5.36
CA GLU A 295 23.07 -9.72 6.31
C GLU A 295 24.54 -9.42 6.65
N LYS A 296 25.26 -8.68 5.80
CA LYS A 296 26.68 -8.36 6.01
C LYS A 296 26.88 -7.23 7.00
N ASN A 297 25.96 -6.27 7.00
CA ASN A 297 26.12 -4.97 7.63
C ASN A 297 25.09 -4.70 8.73
N ASP A 298 23.81 -5.01 8.47
CA ASP A 298 22.66 -4.61 9.29
C ASP A 298 21.66 -5.78 9.45
N PRO A 299 22.11 -6.98 9.87
CA PRO A 299 21.30 -8.18 9.86
C PRO A 299 20.12 -8.10 10.83
N LEU A 300 18.90 -8.16 10.29
CA LEU A 300 17.70 -8.38 11.10
C LEU A 300 17.78 -9.77 11.77
N PRO A 301 17.79 -9.87 13.12
CA PRO A 301 17.99 -11.15 13.81
C PRO A 301 16.83 -12.11 13.57
N ILE A 302 17.15 -13.35 13.17
CA ILE A 302 16.19 -14.46 13.04
C ILE A 302 15.70 -14.91 14.43
N GLY A 303 14.44 -15.35 14.50
CA GLY A 303 13.79 -15.90 15.68
C GLY A 303 12.62 -15.08 16.22
N ALA A 304 12.07 -15.54 17.34
CA ALA A 304 10.88 -14.98 17.97
C ALA A 304 11.14 -13.66 18.72
N MET A 305 10.21 -12.73 18.55
CA MET A 305 10.12 -11.43 19.21
C MET A 305 8.63 -11.10 19.49
N ALA A 306 8.36 -9.90 19.98
CA ALA A 306 7.01 -9.34 20.01
C ALA A 306 7.05 -7.83 19.76
N ILE A 307 5.91 -7.23 19.45
CA ILE A 307 5.74 -5.77 19.53
C ILE A 307 5.85 -5.35 20.99
N LYS A 308 6.74 -4.41 21.28
CA LYS A 308 6.95 -3.81 22.60
C LYS A 308 6.02 -2.61 22.81
N ASN A 309 5.99 -1.68 21.86
CA ASN A 309 5.25 -0.43 21.93
C ASN A 309 4.89 0.10 20.53
N GLU A 310 3.79 0.83 20.45
CA GLU A 310 3.37 1.63 19.30
C GLU A 310 3.66 3.10 19.61
N VAL A 311 4.17 3.86 18.63
CA VAL A 311 4.25 5.32 18.68
C VAL A 311 3.73 5.88 17.36
N ARG A 312 2.80 6.83 17.47
CA ARG A 312 2.24 7.58 16.35
C ARG A 312 2.97 8.91 16.22
N ASN A 313 3.19 9.35 14.99
CA ASN A 313 3.96 10.54 14.67
C ASN A 313 5.26 10.62 15.51
N PRO A 314 6.13 9.60 15.43
CA PRO A 314 7.42 9.62 16.11
C PRO A 314 8.31 10.74 15.55
N SER A 315 9.13 11.33 16.41
CA SER A 315 10.34 12.07 16.00
C SER A 315 11.42 11.09 15.51
N PHE A 316 12.66 11.55 15.28
CA PHE A 316 13.78 10.66 14.98
C PHE A 316 15.13 11.24 15.43
N THR A 317 15.81 10.59 16.36
CA THR A 317 17.21 10.89 16.66
C THR A 317 18.12 10.33 15.57
N TYR A 318 18.55 11.19 14.64
CA TYR A 318 19.64 10.88 13.71
C TYR A 318 20.97 10.84 14.47
N ASN A 319 21.70 9.73 14.37
CA ASN A 319 23.01 9.57 15.01
C ASN A 319 24.03 9.00 14.01
N PRO A 320 24.88 9.85 13.41
CA PRO A 320 25.77 9.45 12.32
C PRO A 320 26.85 8.46 12.77
N ALA A 321 27.25 8.47 14.05
CA ALA A 321 28.21 7.51 14.62
C ALA A 321 27.71 6.04 14.61
N LEU A 322 26.46 5.81 14.22
CA LEU A 322 25.80 4.50 14.14
C LEU A 322 25.41 4.13 12.69
N LEU A 323 25.67 5.00 11.72
CA LEU A 323 25.27 4.87 10.32
C LEU A 323 26.49 4.82 9.42
N LYS A 324 26.59 3.79 8.57
CA LYS A 324 27.82 3.48 7.82
C LYS A 324 28.15 4.48 6.71
N ASN A 325 27.11 5.13 6.18
CA ASN A 325 27.20 6.06 5.05
C ASN A 325 26.82 7.50 5.45
N ALA A 326 26.97 7.85 6.73
CA ALA A 326 26.79 9.24 7.17
C ALA A 326 27.89 10.15 6.57
N PRO A 327 27.58 11.43 6.28
CA PRO A 327 28.60 12.45 6.06
C PRO A 327 29.55 12.53 7.27
N LYS A 328 30.84 12.81 7.02
CA LYS A 328 31.88 12.80 8.08
C LYS A 328 31.73 13.95 9.09
N ASP A 329 30.98 14.96 8.69
CA ASP A 329 30.72 16.26 9.27
C ASP A 329 29.30 16.38 9.86
N ALA A 330 28.40 15.43 9.57
CA ALA A 330 27.03 15.44 10.08
C ALA A 330 26.98 15.34 11.61
N ALA A 331 26.07 16.10 12.23
CA ALA A 331 25.87 16.08 13.67
C ALA A 331 24.90 14.97 14.13
N LYS A 332 24.87 14.71 15.44
CA LYS A 332 23.79 13.94 16.08
C LYS A 332 22.64 14.90 16.38
N VAL A 333 21.52 14.76 15.69
CA VAL A 333 20.39 15.70 15.74
C VAL A 333 19.05 14.99 15.92
N ASP A 334 18.06 15.71 16.45
CA ASP A 334 16.72 15.20 16.68
C ASP A 334 15.76 15.83 15.66
N VAL A 335 15.22 15.00 14.76
CA VAL A 335 14.33 15.38 13.66
C VAL A 335 12.87 15.31 14.12
N ALA A 336 12.08 16.34 13.80
CA ALA A 336 10.71 16.47 14.25
C ALA A 336 9.73 15.42 13.64
N PRO A 337 8.56 15.18 14.28
CA PRO A 337 7.52 14.31 13.74
C PRO A 337 6.97 14.71 12.37
N GLY A 338 6.43 13.74 11.65
CA GLY A 338 5.64 13.95 10.43
C GLY A 338 5.75 12.78 9.45
N PRO A 339 4.94 12.73 8.39
CA PRO A 339 4.96 11.65 7.42
C PRO A 339 6.28 11.60 6.62
N ASN A 340 6.97 12.74 6.46
CA ASN A 340 8.28 12.83 5.84
C ASN A 340 9.47 12.59 6.80
N ASN A 341 9.20 12.24 8.06
CA ASN A 341 10.22 11.76 8.99
C ASN A 341 10.86 10.45 8.46
N PRO A 342 12.19 10.22 8.60
CA PRO A 342 12.83 8.97 8.19
C PRO A 342 12.25 7.66 8.75
N VAL A 343 11.54 7.67 9.88
CA VAL A 343 10.79 6.50 10.40
C VAL A 343 9.27 6.56 10.15
N GLY A 344 8.80 7.56 9.40
CA GLY A 344 7.42 7.72 8.97
C GLY A 344 6.42 8.09 10.06
N ASN A 345 5.14 7.87 9.77
CA ASN A 345 3.99 8.17 10.62
C ASN A 345 3.81 7.22 11.83
N ILE A 346 4.37 6.01 11.78
CA ILE A 346 4.16 4.93 12.76
C ILE A 346 5.47 4.21 13.05
N TRP A 347 5.75 3.99 14.34
CA TRP A 347 6.78 3.08 14.82
C TRP A 347 6.18 1.99 15.71
N LEU A 348 6.43 0.73 15.35
CA LEU A 348 6.13 -0.46 16.16
C LEU A 348 7.46 -1.05 16.64
N GLY A 349 7.88 -0.71 17.86
CA GLY A 349 9.14 -1.16 18.44
C GLY A 349 9.10 -2.64 18.78
N LEU A 350 10.20 -3.37 18.57
CA LEU A 350 10.30 -4.79 18.93
C LEU A 350 10.86 -5.00 20.34
N THR A 351 10.59 -6.16 20.93
CA THR A 351 11.21 -6.57 22.20
C THR A 351 12.72 -6.78 22.10
N LYS A 352 13.27 -6.95 20.89
CA LYS A 352 14.70 -6.84 20.61
C LYS A 352 15.10 -5.35 20.58
N PRO A 353 15.88 -4.85 21.55
CA PRO A 353 16.25 -3.43 21.60
C PRO A 353 16.99 -3.02 20.33
N HIS A 354 16.68 -1.83 19.80
CA HIS A 354 17.20 -1.25 18.54
C HIS A 354 16.50 -1.65 17.23
N TRP A 355 15.52 -2.57 17.25
CA TRP A 355 14.74 -2.90 16.04
C TRP A 355 13.28 -2.43 16.15
N GLY A 356 12.71 -2.02 15.03
CA GLY A 356 11.32 -1.62 14.88
C GLY A 356 10.79 -1.91 13.47
N ILE A 357 9.47 -2.03 13.37
CA ILE A 357 8.71 -2.07 12.13
C ILE A 357 8.05 -0.68 11.99
N HIS A 358 8.30 0.05 10.91
CA HIS A 358 7.87 1.45 10.82
C HIS A 358 7.54 1.90 9.38
N GLY A 359 6.89 3.07 9.26
CA GLY A 359 6.59 3.70 7.98
C GLY A 359 7.85 4.24 7.29
N THR A 360 7.73 4.74 6.06
CA THR A 360 8.86 5.34 5.35
C THR A 360 8.37 6.44 4.39
N PRO A 361 9.08 7.57 4.28
CA PRO A 361 8.66 8.71 3.46
C PRO A 361 8.98 8.56 1.97
N ASN A 362 9.21 7.32 1.52
CA ASN A 362 9.68 6.97 0.18
C ASN A 362 9.02 5.64 -0.22
N PRO A 363 7.69 5.59 -0.43
CA PRO A 363 6.97 4.34 -0.65
C PRO A 363 7.51 3.52 -1.83
N THR A 364 7.98 4.17 -2.90
CA THR A 364 8.62 3.55 -4.07
C THR A 364 9.86 2.70 -3.74
N ASN A 365 10.56 3.01 -2.65
CA ASN A 365 11.78 2.29 -2.24
C ASN A 365 11.50 1.00 -1.44
N VAL A 366 10.27 0.81 -0.96
CA VAL A 366 9.89 -0.34 -0.11
C VAL A 366 10.01 -1.64 -0.90
N GLY A 367 10.75 -2.62 -0.38
CA GLY A 367 11.04 -3.89 -1.06
C GLY A 367 12.09 -3.80 -2.18
N HIS A 368 12.65 -2.61 -2.42
CA HIS A 368 13.63 -2.32 -3.46
C HIS A 368 14.99 -1.86 -2.91
N SER A 369 15.00 -1.07 -1.83
CA SER A 369 16.22 -0.58 -1.18
C SER A 369 16.54 -1.31 0.13
N GLU A 370 17.82 -1.40 0.49
CA GLU A 370 18.26 -1.89 1.81
C GLU A 370 18.14 -0.80 2.88
N THR A 371 18.00 -1.21 4.16
CA THR A 371 17.86 -0.29 5.31
C THR A 371 19.07 -0.34 6.25
N ASN A 372 19.18 0.61 7.17
CA ASN A 372 20.15 0.58 8.27
C ASN A 372 19.67 -0.32 9.45
N GLY A 373 18.96 -1.42 9.15
CA GLY A 373 18.62 -2.50 10.09
C GLY A 373 17.15 -2.64 10.48
N CYS A 374 16.34 -1.59 10.34
CA CYS A 374 14.91 -1.61 10.64
C CYS A 374 14.05 -2.18 9.49
N ILE A 375 12.78 -2.49 9.78
CA ILE A 375 11.82 -2.99 8.79
C ILE A 375 10.93 -1.82 8.32
N HIS A 376 11.13 -1.36 7.08
CA HIS A 376 10.34 -0.29 6.49
C HIS A 376 9.13 -0.86 5.73
N LEU A 377 7.95 -0.30 5.99
CA LEU A 377 6.75 -0.39 5.15
C LEU A 377 6.46 1.00 4.55
N THR A 378 5.46 1.12 3.68
CA THR A 378 4.84 2.41 3.38
C THR A 378 4.17 2.98 4.64
N ASN A 379 3.95 4.29 4.69
CA ASN A 379 3.26 4.93 5.82
C ASN A 379 1.83 4.36 6.03
N TRP A 380 1.07 4.13 4.94
CA TRP A 380 -0.27 3.53 5.03
C TRP A 380 -0.27 2.07 5.50
N ASP A 381 0.70 1.26 5.10
CA ASP A 381 0.77 -0.15 5.54
C ASP A 381 1.29 -0.28 6.97
N ALA A 382 2.14 0.64 7.43
CA ALA A 382 2.50 0.76 8.84
C ALA A 382 1.27 1.16 9.70
N GLU A 383 0.44 2.08 9.22
CA GLU A 383 -0.85 2.40 9.85
C GLU A 383 -1.80 1.19 9.89
N ARG A 384 -2.01 0.51 8.76
CA ARG A 384 -2.80 -0.73 8.70
C ARG A 384 -2.30 -1.77 9.70
N LEU A 385 -0.99 -2.06 9.70
CA LEU A 385 -0.39 -3.04 10.60
C LEU A 385 -0.57 -2.63 12.08
N SER A 386 -0.48 -1.33 12.39
CA SER A 386 -0.73 -0.81 13.75
C SER A 386 -2.14 -1.09 14.25
N THR A 387 -3.15 -1.26 13.38
CA THR A 387 -4.51 -1.61 13.82
C THR A 387 -4.60 -3.03 14.41
N LEU A 388 -3.73 -3.94 13.95
CA LEU A 388 -3.70 -5.35 14.36
C LEU A 388 -2.64 -5.63 15.44
N ALA A 389 -1.42 -5.09 15.24
CA ALA A 389 -0.21 -5.50 15.95
C ALA A 389 0.08 -4.61 17.17
N LYS A 390 -0.71 -4.76 18.25
CA LYS A 390 -0.52 -4.04 19.52
C LYS A 390 0.60 -4.64 20.38
N ALA A 391 0.93 -3.99 21.50
CA ALA A 391 1.95 -4.49 22.43
C ALA A 391 1.66 -5.93 22.88
N GLY A 392 2.69 -6.78 22.90
CA GLY A 392 2.61 -8.22 23.13
C GLY A 392 2.28 -9.07 21.88
N PHE A 393 1.91 -8.46 20.74
CA PHE A 393 1.63 -9.21 19.51
C PHE A 393 2.91 -9.90 19.01
N LYS A 394 2.82 -11.20 18.74
CA LYS A 394 3.98 -12.05 18.46
C LYS A 394 4.57 -11.73 17.08
N VAL A 395 5.89 -11.69 16.99
CA VAL A 395 6.64 -11.51 15.74
C VAL A 395 7.62 -12.67 15.60
N ASP A 396 7.72 -13.28 14.43
CA ASP A 396 8.76 -14.26 14.12
C ASP A 396 9.55 -13.81 12.89
N VAL A 397 10.88 -13.80 12.98
CA VAL A 397 11.76 -13.47 11.85
C VAL A 397 12.37 -14.75 11.31
N SER A 398 12.18 -15.00 10.01
CA SER A 398 12.61 -16.20 9.31
C SER A 398 13.47 -15.88 8.07
N PRO A 399 14.26 -16.85 7.57
CA PRO A 399 15.24 -16.65 6.48
C PRO A 399 14.72 -16.02 5.19
#